data_AF-A0A534J580-F1
#
_entry.id   AF-A0A534J580-F1
#
_cell.length_a   1.000
_cell.length_b   1.000
_cell.length_c   1.000
_cell.angle_alpha   90.00
_cell.angle_beta   90.00
_cell.angle_gamma   90.00
#
_symmetry.space_group_name_H-M   'P 1'
#
loop_
_entity.id
_entity.type
_entity.pdbx_description
1 polymer ?
#
loop_
_entity_poly.entity_id
_entity_poly.type
_entity_poly.pdbx_seq_one_letter_code
_entity_poly.pdbx_strand_id
1 'polypeptide(L)'
;MNLRRDRIMYYTGLVLLLLGGPGLLLGTFAHDLLRVPILGTQYEGFGWLNLIALASGLVLLLIGSALLALGLRGGVLSEPEIAELSKSGGSGT
;
A
#
# COMPACT_ATOMS: atom_id res chain seq x y z
N MET A 1 24.05 3.67 -2.92
CA MET A 1 22.58 3.63 -3.11
C MET A 1 22.27 2.44 -3.99
N ASN A 2 21.24 1.65 -3.67
CA ASN A 2 20.92 0.43 -4.42
C ASN A 2 19.55 0.62 -5.06
N LEU A 3 19.56 1.14 -6.28
CA LEU A 3 18.39 1.56 -7.02
C LEU A 3 17.33 0.46 -7.16
N ARG A 4 17.75 -0.82 -7.28
CA ARG A 4 16.81 -1.95 -7.32
C ARG A 4 16.06 -2.10 -5.99
N ARG A 5 16.79 -2.02 -4.87
CA ARG A 5 16.20 -2.11 -3.52
C ARG A 5 15.24 -0.96 -3.27
N ASP A 6 15.64 0.26 -3.65
CA ASP A 6 14.85 1.46 -3.42
C ASP A 6 13.55 1.46 -4.25
N ARG A 7 13.63 0.98 -5.51
CA ARG A 7 12.47 0.75 -6.38
C ARG A 7 11.50 -0.30 -5.81
N ILE A 8 12.02 -1.41 -5.27
CA ILE A 8 11.18 -2.44 -4.63
C ILE A 8 10.48 -1.88 -3.40
N MET A 9 11.17 -1.10 -2.57
CA MET A 9 10.59 -0.44 -1.40
C MET A 9 9.49 0.52 -1.81
N TYR A 10 9.72 1.32 -2.86
CA TYR A 10 8.72 2.25 -3.38
C TYR A 10 7.44 1.54 -3.82
N TYR A 11 7.54 0.53 -4.70
CA TYR A 11 6.35 -0.16 -5.21
C TYR A 11 5.64 -0.98 -4.13
N THR A 12 6.39 -1.63 -3.25
CA THR A 12 5.80 -2.33 -2.09
C THR A 12 5.06 -1.35 -1.20
N GLY A 13 5.67 -0.20 -0.91
CA GLY A 13 5.04 0.86 -0.11
C GLY A 13 3.76 1.39 -0.75
N LEU A 14 3.77 1.60 -2.07
CA LEU A 14 2.62 2.04 -2.84
C LEU A 14 1.45 1.04 -2.76
N VAL A 15 1.74 -0.26 -2.95
CA VAL A 15 0.71 -1.32 -2.86
C VAL A 15 0.11 -1.36 -1.46
N LEU A 16 0.94 -1.32 -0.41
CA LEU A 16 0.46 -1.33 0.97
C LEU A 16 -0.39 -0.09 1.30
N LEU A 17 -0.02 1.08 0.78
CA LEU A 17 -0.80 2.31 0.94
C LEU A 17 -2.19 2.18 0.28
N LEU A 18 -2.22 1.66 -0.95
CA LEU A 18 -3.46 1.45 -1.70
C LEU A 18 -4.37 0.39 -1.07
N LEU A 19 -3.82 -0.61 -0.37
CA LEU A 19 -4.59 -1.61 0.37
C LEU A 19 -5.04 -1.09 1.75
N GLY A 20 -4.22 -0.26 2.39
CA GLY A 20 -4.51 0.29 3.71
C GLY A 20 -5.67 1.30 3.73
N GLY A 21 -5.82 2.10 2.66
CA GLY A 21 -6.92 3.05 2.50
C GLY A 21 -8.32 2.39 2.55
N PRO A 22 -8.60 1.36 1.74
CA PRO A 22 -9.81 0.55 1.85
C PRO A 22 -9.99 -0.08 3.23
N GLY A 23 -8.90 -0.55 3.87
CA GLY A 23 -8.97 -1.08 5.24
C GLY A 23 -9.49 -0.06 6.26
N LEU A 24 -9.03 1.19 6.17
CA LEU A 24 -9.55 2.29 7.01
C LEU A 24 -11.01 2.60 6.70
N LEU A 25 -11.36 2.73 5.42
CA LEU A 25 -12.74 3.06 4.99
C LEU A 25 -13.73 1.98 5.41
N LEU A 26 -13.36 0.71 5.26
CA LEU A 26 -14.19 -0.41 5.68
C LEU A 26 -14.30 -0.48 7.21
N GLY A 27 -13.20 -0.25 7.94
CA GLY A 27 -13.22 -0.25 9.39
C GLY A 27 -13.99 0.91 10.04
N THR A 28 -14.15 2.05 9.34
CA THR A 28 -14.90 3.22 9.85
C THR A 28 -16.35 3.27 9.40
N PHE A 29 -16.62 3.10 8.09
CA PHE A 29 -17.93 3.39 7.51
C PHE A 29 -18.74 2.15 7.08
N ALA A 30 -18.10 0.99 6.89
CA ALA A 30 -18.82 -0.17 6.32
C ALA A 30 -19.93 -0.71 7.24
N HIS A 31 -19.86 -0.45 8.54
CA HIS A 31 -20.93 -0.87 9.47
C HIS A 31 -22.15 0.05 9.42
N ASP A 32 -21.91 1.36 9.35
CA ASP A 32 -22.98 2.36 9.27
C ASP A 32 -23.71 2.33 7.93
N LEU A 33 -22.97 2.13 6.83
CA LEU A 33 -23.52 2.09 5.47
C LEU A 33 -24.05 0.70 5.07
N LEU A 34 -23.39 -0.32 5.64
CA LEU A 34 -23.78 -1.72 5.73
C LEU A 34 -25.27 -1.94 5.88
N ARG A 35 -25.71 -1.98 7.14
CA ARG A 35 -26.96 -2.58 7.61
C ARG A 35 -27.41 -3.83 6.82
N VAL A 36 -26.49 -4.53 6.14
CA VAL A 36 -26.79 -5.72 5.34
C VAL A 36 -26.87 -6.88 6.32
N PRO A 37 -28.05 -7.48 6.53
CA PRO A 37 -28.22 -8.58 7.46
C PRO A 37 -27.67 -9.84 6.79
N ILE A 38 -26.35 -10.07 6.92
CA ILE A 38 -25.75 -11.32 6.43
C ILE A 38 -26.15 -12.48 7.37
N LEU A 39 -26.45 -12.20 8.65
CA LEU A 39 -26.94 -13.15 9.67
C LEU A 39 -27.84 -12.47 10.72
N GLY A 40 -29.16 -12.41 10.47
CA GLY A 40 -30.16 -11.96 11.46
C GLY A 40 -30.14 -10.47 11.84
N THR A 41 -30.94 -10.08 12.84
CA THR A 41 -31.14 -8.68 13.30
C THR A 41 -30.07 -8.19 14.29
N GLN A 42 -28.92 -8.86 14.35
CA GLN A 42 -27.85 -8.59 15.33
C GLN A 42 -26.86 -7.58 14.78
N TYR A 43 -27.19 -6.30 14.92
CA TYR A 43 -26.34 -5.17 14.52
C TYR A 43 -25.11 -4.96 15.44
N GLU A 44 -25.13 -5.56 16.64
CA GLU A 44 -24.08 -5.41 17.67
C GLU A 44 -22.87 -6.34 17.48
N GLY A 45 -23.00 -7.42 16.68
CA GLY A 45 -22.00 -8.48 16.57
C GLY A 45 -20.76 -8.18 15.71
N PHE A 46 -20.76 -7.08 14.94
CA PHE A 46 -19.75 -6.82 13.92
C PHE A 46 -18.65 -5.82 14.35
N GLY A 47 -18.71 -5.28 15.57
CA GLY A 47 -17.74 -4.28 16.05
C GLY A 47 -16.28 -4.78 16.05
N TRP A 48 -16.06 -6.06 16.36
CA TRP A 48 -14.71 -6.64 16.38
C TRP A 48 -14.11 -6.77 14.97
N LEU A 49 -14.92 -7.07 13.94
CA LEU A 49 -14.48 -7.15 12.55
C LEU A 49 -14.09 -5.77 12.01
N ASN A 50 -14.87 -4.73 12.33
CA ASN A 50 -14.51 -3.36 11.98
C ASN A 50 -13.20 -2.93 12.63
N LEU A 51 -13.03 -3.27 13.91
CA LEU A 51 -11.83 -2.93 14.66
C LEU A 51 -10.60 -3.60 14.06
N ILE A 52 -10.72 -4.86 13.61
CA ILE A 52 -9.65 -5.56 12.88
C ILE A 52 -9.40 -4.91 11.52
N ALA A 53 -10.44 -4.60 10.75
CA ALA A 53 -10.31 -3.94 9.46
C ALA A 53 -9.62 -2.58 9.58
N LEU A 54 -10.06 -1.75 10.54
CA LEU A 54 -9.47 -0.47 10.88
C LEU A 54 -8.00 -0.64 11.28
N ALA A 55 -7.71 -1.53 12.23
CA ALA A 55 -6.36 -1.76 12.72
C ALA A 55 -5.43 -2.26 11.60
N SER A 56 -5.89 -3.20 10.76
CA SER A 56 -5.12 -3.69 9.63
C SER A 56 -4.87 -2.59 8.59
N GLY A 57 -5.88 -1.77 8.26
CA GLY A 57 -5.73 -0.63 7.36
C GLY A 57 -4.71 0.39 7.87
N LEU A 58 -4.73 0.67 9.18
CA LEU A 58 -3.82 1.59 9.82
C LEU A 58 -2.37 1.07 9.80
N VAL A 59 -2.16 -0.21 10.10
CA VAL A 59 -0.84 -0.87 10.02
C VAL A 59 -0.31 -0.83 8.58
N LEU A 60 -1.13 -1.19 7.59
CA LEU A 60 -0.75 -1.17 6.18
C LEU A 60 -0.35 0.24 5.72
N LEU A 61 -1.08 1.27 6.15
CA LEU A 61 -0.75 2.67 5.84
C LEU A 61 0.57 3.10 6.47
N LEU A 62 0.82 2.77 7.74
CA LEU A 62 2.06 3.14 8.41
C LEU A 62 3.27 2.50 7.74
N ILE A 63 3.20 1.19 7.47
CA ILE A 63 4.28 0.45 6.81
C ILE A 63 4.46 0.94 5.37
N GLY A 64 3.36 1.11 4.63
CA GLY A 64 3.38 1.58 3.25
C GLY A 64 4.01 2.97 3.11
N SER A 65 3.62 3.89 4.00
CA SER A 65 4.17 5.25 4.03
C SER A 65 5.66 5.26 4.36
N ALA A 66 6.11 4.45 5.32
CA ALA A 66 7.52 4.33 5.67
C ALA A 66 8.35 3.78 4.50
N LEU A 67 7.87 2.74 3.81
CA LEU A 67 8.54 2.17 2.65
C LEU A 67 8.57 3.13 1.45
N LEU A 68 7.51 3.90 1.22
CA LEU A 68 7.48 4.96 0.22
C LEU A 68 8.55 6.03 0.51
N ALA A 69 8.62 6.52 1.74
CA ALA A 69 9.61 7.52 2.14
C ALA A 69 11.04 7.00 1.97
N LEU A 70 11.30 5.74 2.33
CA LEU A 70 12.60 5.09 2.13
C LEU A 70 12.92 4.88 0.64
N GLY A 71 11.94 4.47 -0.16
CA GLY A 71 12.10 4.24 -1.60
C GLY A 71 12.35 5.55 -2.38
N LEU A 72 11.69 6.64 -1.99
CA LEU A 72 11.90 7.98 -2.58
C LEU A 72 13.31 8.52 -2.31
N ARG A 73 13.91 8.17 -1.17
CA ARG A 73 15.28 8.57 -0.83
C ARG A 73 16.35 8.00 -1.79
N GLY A 74 16.03 6.90 -2.49
CA GLY A 74 16.94 6.22 -3.40
C GLY A 74 17.11 6.84 -4.79
N GLY A 75 16.28 7.82 -5.14
CA GLY A 75 16.40 8.60 -6.37
C GLY A 75 15.49 8.13 -7.51
N VAL A 76 14.77 9.09 -8.09
CA VAL A 76 14.15 8.97 -9.42
C VAL A 76 15.30 9.06 -10.42
N LEU A 77 15.51 8.01 -11.22
CA LEU A 77 16.48 8.04 -12.32
C LEU A 77 16.18 9.24 -13.21
N SER A 78 17.17 10.09 -13.44
CA SER A 78 17.06 11.16 -14.43
C SER A 78 17.13 10.56 -15.84
N GLU A 79 16.43 11.18 -16.82
CA GLU A 79 16.40 10.75 -18.23
C GLU A 79 17.76 10.29 -18.82
N PRO A 80 18.90 10.95 -18.57
CA PRO A 80 20.21 10.48 -19.06
C PRO A 80 20.62 9.12 -18.49
N GLU A 81 20.32 8.85 -17.23
CA GLU A 81 20.69 7.61 -16.53
C GLU A 81 19.82 6.43 -17.01
N ILE A 82 18.57 6.71 -17.41
CA ILE A 82 17.68 5.75 -18.09
C ILE A 82 18.22 5.40 -19.48
N ALA A 83 18.71 6.40 -20.23
CA ALA A 83 19.29 6.20 -21.54
C ALA A 83 20.58 5.36 -21.50
N GLU A 84 21.43 5.57 -20.48
CA GLU A 84 22.64 4.76 -20.27
C GLU A 84 22.33 3.30 -19.91
N LEU A 85 21.35 3.05 -19.02
CA LEU A 85 20.91 1.70 -18.68
C LEU A 85 20.30 0.96 -19.88
N SER A 86 19.55 1.66 -20.75
CA SER A 86 19.03 1.09 -21.99
C SER A 86 20.15 0.72 -22.98
N LYS A 87 21.24 1.49 -22.99
CA LYS A 87 22.43 1.23 -23.82
C LYS A 87 23.24 0.04 -23.28
N SER A 88 23.42 -0.04 -21.96
CA SER A 88 24.19 -1.14 -21.34
C SER A 88 23.45 -2.48 -21.40
N GLY A 89 22.11 -2.46 -21.41
CA GLY A 89 21.29 -3.68 -21.58
C GLY A 89 21.20 -4.20 -23.01
N GLY A 90 21.62 -3.43 -24.02
CA GLY A 90 21.52 -3.78 -25.44
C GLY A 90 22.81 -4.31 -26.09
N SER A 91 23.93 -4.35 -25.36
CA SER A 91 25.24 -4.78 -25.89
C SER A 91 25.52 -6.27 -25.63
N GLY A 92 24.52 -7.12 -25.83
CA GLY A 92 24.57 -8.54 -25.48
C GLY A 92 23.94 -9.47 -26.52
N THR A 93 24.06 -9.15 -27.81
CA THR A 93 23.93 -10.09 -28.94
C THR A 93 24.75 -9.59 -30.12
#